data_AF-A0A091FQI0-F1
#
_entry.id   AF-A0A091FQI0-F1
#
_cell.length_a   1.000
_cell.length_b   1.000
_cell.length_c   1.000
_cell.angle_alpha   90.00
_cell.angle_beta   90.00
_cell.angle_gamma   90.00
#
_symmetry.space_group_name_H-M   'P 1'
#
loop_
_entity.id
_entity.type
_entity.pdbx_description
1 polymer ?
#
loop_
_entity_poly.entity_id
_entity_poly.type
_entity_poly.pdbx_seq_one_letter_code
_entity_poly.pdbx_strand_id
1 'polypeptide(L)'
;MENPEVAVSSCSAPDDENLYCYKRRLSQQGLLEDQLRRKLKFFFMNPCEKFWARGRKPWKLGIQLLKIAMVTVQLVVFGLSNQMVVAFKEENTVAFKHLFLKGYMDRMDDTYAVYTQTDVYDQIFYVINQYLQLPNISVGNHAYEKRGAEETALAVCQQFYKHGTISPGNDTFDIDPEIVTDCLYVEPMLPSENTTVGKHNLNFTLDFHRLVAVQLMFNLKAINLQTVRHHELPDCYDFTLTIVFDNKAHSGRIKIRLDNDIAIRECKDWHVSGSIQKNTHYMMIFDAFVILTCVASLILCTRSVVKGIQLQREFVSFSLYYYKKEVSFSDQMEFVNGWYILIMVSDVLSIVGSTLKMEIQAKSLTSYDVCSILLGTSTMLVWLGVIRYLGFFQKYNLLILTLRAALPNVMRFCCCAAMIYLGYCFCGWIVLGPYHVKFRSLNMVSECLFSLINGDDMFATFAKMQQKSYLVWLFSRIYLYSFISLFIYMVLSLFIALITDTYETVKHYQQDGFPETELRRFISQCKDSPNSGRYRLEEESSVSLFCCCKG
;
A
#
# COMPACT_ATOMS: atom_id res chain seq x y z
N MET A 1 35.18 -96.38 29.96
CA MET A 1 34.44 -96.03 31.18
C MET A 1 33.27 -95.17 30.75
N GLU A 2 32.07 -95.70 30.99
CA GLU A 2 30.75 -95.04 31.09
C GLU A 2 30.30 -94.02 30.03
N ASN A 3 29.30 -94.46 29.27
CA ASN A 3 28.18 -93.67 28.75
C ASN A 3 27.31 -93.14 29.92
N PRO A 4 26.53 -92.04 29.77
CA PRO A 4 25.21 -92.18 29.15
C PRO A 4 24.73 -91.05 28.24
N GLU A 5 23.67 -91.43 27.51
CA GLU A 5 22.88 -90.78 26.47
C GLU A 5 22.23 -89.44 26.86
N VAL A 6 22.05 -88.56 25.87
CA VAL A 6 20.76 -87.90 25.63
C VAL A 6 20.46 -87.93 24.13
N ALA A 7 19.38 -88.62 23.80
CA ALA A 7 18.74 -88.59 22.50
C ALA A 7 17.65 -87.49 22.47
N VAL A 8 17.22 -87.19 21.23
CA VAL A 8 15.88 -86.75 20.82
C VAL A 8 15.72 -85.29 20.36
N SER A 9 15.38 -85.21 19.06
CA SER A 9 14.34 -84.37 18.44
C SER A 9 14.78 -83.12 17.68
N SER A 10 14.83 -83.31 16.36
CA SER A 10 14.60 -82.29 15.34
C SER A 10 13.28 -81.54 15.58
N CYS A 11 13.33 -80.21 15.67
CA CYS A 11 12.21 -79.34 15.36
C CYS A 11 12.66 -78.31 14.30
N SER A 12 12.30 -78.60 13.06
CA SER A 12 12.26 -77.66 11.94
C SER A 12 11.07 -76.70 12.09
N ALA A 13 11.32 -75.40 12.25
CA ALA A 13 10.45 -74.30 11.78
C ALA A 13 11.09 -72.91 12.03
N PRO A 14 11.64 -72.22 11.01
CA PRO A 14 11.95 -70.79 11.08
C PRO A 14 11.08 -69.88 10.18
N ASP A 15 10.05 -70.42 9.50
CA ASP A 15 9.30 -69.65 8.49
C ASP A 15 8.03 -68.94 9.01
N ASP A 16 7.41 -69.41 10.10
CA ASP A 16 6.16 -68.82 10.61
C ASP A 16 6.36 -67.52 11.41
N GLU A 17 7.49 -67.35 12.13
CA GLU A 17 7.77 -66.09 12.85
C GLU A 17 8.05 -64.93 11.88
N ASN A 18 8.71 -65.19 10.76
CA ASN A 18 8.94 -64.18 9.73
C ASN A 18 7.63 -63.77 9.05
N LEU A 19 6.70 -64.70 8.82
CA LEU A 19 5.38 -64.40 8.26
C LEU A 19 4.49 -63.64 9.24
N TYR A 20 4.55 -63.96 10.54
CA TYR A 20 3.84 -63.22 11.60
C TYR A 20 4.42 -61.82 11.80
N CYS A 21 5.74 -61.67 11.81
CA CYS A 21 6.41 -60.37 11.92
C CYS A 21 6.17 -59.51 10.66
N TYR A 22 6.12 -60.13 9.48
CA TYR A 22 5.75 -59.49 8.22
C TYR A 22 4.27 -59.07 8.20
N LYS A 23 3.33 -59.95 8.60
CA LYS A 23 1.91 -59.61 8.77
C LYS A 23 1.69 -58.52 9.82
N ARG A 24 2.45 -58.51 10.91
CA ARG A 24 2.40 -57.48 11.96
C ARG A 24 2.96 -56.15 11.46
N ARG A 25 4.03 -56.15 10.66
CA ARG A 25 4.51 -54.93 9.97
C ARG A 25 3.53 -54.44 8.92
N LEU A 26 2.88 -55.32 8.17
CA LEU A 26 1.90 -54.98 7.15
C LEU A 26 0.60 -54.42 7.77
N SER A 27 0.13 -55.00 8.88
CA SER A 27 -1.02 -54.48 9.63
C SER A 27 -0.71 -53.15 10.33
N GLN A 28 0.51 -53.00 10.85
CA GLN A 28 0.97 -51.75 11.47
C GLN A 28 1.17 -50.65 10.41
N GLN A 29 1.64 -51.00 9.21
CA GLN A 29 1.74 -50.08 8.06
C GLN A 29 0.37 -49.62 7.57
N GLY A 30 -0.59 -50.53 7.39
CA GLY A 30 -1.96 -50.16 7.01
C GLY A 30 -2.66 -49.27 8.03
N LEU A 31 -2.42 -49.49 9.33
CA LEU A 31 -2.94 -48.64 10.39
C LEU A 31 -2.35 -47.22 10.37
N LEU A 32 -1.04 -47.11 10.11
CA LEU A 32 -0.32 -45.83 10.01
C LEU A 32 -0.73 -45.04 8.76
N GLU A 33 -0.94 -45.74 7.66
CA GLU A 33 -1.46 -45.19 6.41
C GLU A 33 -2.87 -44.61 6.59
N ASP A 34 -3.77 -45.34 7.23
CA ASP A 34 -5.13 -44.87 7.51
C ASP A 34 -5.15 -43.69 8.48
N GLN A 35 -4.27 -43.67 9.49
CA GLN A 35 -4.09 -42.52 10.38
C GLN A 35 -3.61 -41.28 9.60
N LEU A 36 -2.62 -41.43 8.72
CA LEU A 36 -2.11 -40.32 7.91
C LEU A 36 -3.18 -39.80 6.94
N ARG A 37 -3.92 -40.70 6.28
CA ARG A 37 -5.05 -40.32 5.40
C ARG A 37 -6.13 -39.54 6.17
N ARG A 38 -6.48 -39.94 7.39
CA ARG A 38 -7.43 -39.21 8.24
C ARG A 38 -6.91 -37.83 8.61
N LYS A 39 -5.65 -37.70 9.02
CA LYS A 39 -5.01 -36.40 9.30
C LYS A 39 -5.05 -35.48 8.08
N LEU A 40 -4.72 -36.00 6.90
CA LEU A 40 -4.75 -35.27 5.63
C LEU A 40 -6.18 -34.86 5.24
N LYS A 41 -7.13 -35.79 5.29
CA LYS A 41 -8.54 -35.52 5.00
C LYS A 41 -9.08 -34.44 5.94
N PHE A 42 -8.79 -34.55 7.23
CA PHE A 42 -9.14 -33.52 8.21
C PHE A 42 -8.46 -32.18 7.91
N PHE A 43 -7.21 -32.14 7.45
CA PHE A 43 -6.53 -30.89 7.13
C PHE A 43 -7.20 -30.13 5.99
N PHE A 44 -7.59 -30.81 4.90
CA PHE A 44 -8.19 -30.19 3.72
C PHE A 44 -9.71 -29.91 3.83
N MET A 45 -10.38 -30.44 4.84
CA MET A 45 -11.81 -30.16 5.09
C MET A 45 -12.11 -28.68 5.38
N ASN A 46 -13.33 -28.28 5.02
CA ASN A 46 -13.84 -26.94 5.30
C ASN A 46 -14.01 -26.71 6.81
N PRO A 47 -13.95 -25.45 7.31
CA PRO A 47 -14.14 -25.16 8.72
C PRO A 47 -15.50 -25.63 9.28
N CYS A 48 -16.57 -25.55 8.49
CA CYS A 48 -17.88 -26.06 8.87
C CYS A 48 -17.86 -27.59 8.99
N GLU A 49 -17.27 -28.31 8.03
CA GLU A 49 -17.11 -29.78 8.09
C GLU A 49 -16.26 -30.21 9.29
N LYS A 50 -15.20 -29.46 9.61
CA LYS A 50 -14.38 -29.67 10.81
C LYS A 50 -15.17 -29.51 12.09
N PHE A 51 -16.11 -28.55 12.13
CA PHE A 51 -17.02 -28.37 13.25
C PHE A 51 -17.97 -29.57 13.39
N TRP A 52 -18.58 -30.04 12.31
CA TRP A 52 -19.42 -31.25 12.34
C TRP A 52 -18.63 -32.50 12.77
N ALA A 53 -17.39 -32.66 12.29
CA ALA A 53 -16.55 -33.81 12.61
C ALA A 53 -16.09 -33.84 14.08
N ARG A 54 -15.64 -32.71 14.63
CA ARG A 54 -15.04 -32.66 15.99
C ARG A 54 -15.89 -31.99 17.07
N GLY A 55 -16.95 -31.27 16.72
CA GLY A 55 -17.79 -30.52 17.68
C GLY A 55 -17.13 -29.29 18.32
N ARG A 56 -15.90 -28.92 17.90
CA ARG A 56 -15.15 -27.79 18.47
C ARG A 56 -15.56 -26.48 17.82
N LYS A 57 -16.09 -25.54 18.61
CA LYS A 57 -16.52 -24.20 18.14
C LYS A 57 -15.42 -23.52 17.27
N PRO A 58 -15.76 -22.95 16.09
CA PRO A 58 -14.79 -22.41 15.14
C PRO A 58 -14.28 -21.01 15.54
N TRP A 59 -13.57 -20.90 16.66
CA TRP A 59 -13.05 -19.63 17.19
C TRP A 59 -12.18 -18.85 16.20
N LYS A 60 -11.45 -19.54 15.31
CA LYS A 60 -10.65 -18.90 14.25
C LYS A 60 -11.52 -18.06 13.31
N LEU A 61 -12.69 -18.56 12.91
CA LEU A 61 -13.60 -17.82 12.05
C LEU A 61 -14.19 -16.62 12.77
N GLY A 62 -14.58 -16.79 14.04
CA GLY A 62 -15.08 -15.70 14.88
C GLY A 62 -14.10 -14.55 15.06
N ILE A 63 -12.83 -14.85 15.36
CA ILE A 63 -11.76 -13.83 15.46
C ILE A 63 -11.54 -13.10 14.14
N GLN A 64 -11.61 -13.80 13.00
CA GLN A 64 -11.42 -13.17 11.70
C GLN A 64 -12.57 -12.24 11.33
N LEU A 65 -13.82 -12.64 11.61
CA LEU A 65 -14.99 -11.78 11.42
C LEU A 65 -14.93 -10.54 12.33
N LEU A 66 -14.53 -10.72 13.59
CA LEU A 66 -14.29 -9.61 14.52
C LEU A 66 -13.20 -8.68 13.97
N LYS A 67 -12.07 -9.24 13.48
CA LYS A 67 -10.98 -8.46 12.89
C LYS A 67 -11.46 -7.60 11.71
N ILE A 68 -12.26 -8.16 10.81
CA ILE A 68 -12.79 -7.44 9.64
C ILE A 68 -13.58 -6.21 10.09
N ALA A 69 -14.51 -6.38 11.02
CA ALA A 69 -15.30 -5.27 11.56
C ALA A 69 -14.41 -4.23 12.26
N MET A 70 -13.51 -4.69 13.12
CA MET A 70 -12.63 -3.84 13.92
C MET A 70 -11.69 -2.98 13.06
N VAL A 71 -10.96 -3.58 12.12
CA VAL A 71 -10.04 -2.87 11.22
C VAL A 71 -10.80 -1.90 10.30
N THR A 72 -11.99 -2.28 9.84
CA THR A 72 -12.81 -1.39 9.00
C THR A 72 -13.30 -0.17 9.78
N VAL A 73 -13.82 -0.37 10.99
CA VAL A 73 -14.23 0.75 11.87
C VAL A 73 -13.04 1.64 12.20
N GLN A 74 -11.87 1.05 12.48
CA GLN A 74 -10.63 1.79 12.73
C GLN A 74 -10.26 2.69 11.55
N LEU A 75 -10.31 2.16 10.32
CA LEU A 75 -9.97 2.91 9.11
C LEU A 75 -10.98 4.03 8.86
N VAL A 76 -12.28 3.78 9.04
CA VAL A 76 -13.33 4.80 8.83
C VAL A 76 -13.16 5.96 9.81
N VAL A 77 -12.96 5.68 11.11
CA VAL A 77 -12.75 6.73 12.12
C VAL A 77 -11.47 7.51 11.83
N PHE A 78 -10.37 6.81 11.52
CA PHE A 78 -9.11 7.47 11.15
C PHE A 78 -9.24 8.32 9.88
N GLY A 79 -9.94 7.80 8.86
CA GLY A 79 -10.15 8.47 7.59
C GLY A 79 -10.95 9.77 7.74
N LEU A 80 -12.00 9.77 8.57
CA LEU A 80 -12.78 10.98 8.85
C LEU A 80 -11.94 12.06 9.55
N SER A 81 -11.12 11.68 10.54
CA SER A 81 -10.21 12.61 11.20
C SER A 81 -9.16 13.16 10.22
N ASN A 82 -8.51 12.29 9.45
CA ASN A 82 -7.51 12.70 8.46
C ASN A 82 -8.10 13.59 7.36
N GLN A 83 -9.32 13.32 6.91
CA GLN A 83 -10.01 14.16 5.92
C GLN A 83 -10.22 15.59 6.42
N MET A 84 -10.55 15.78 7.70
CA MET A 84 -10.68 17.13 8.28
C MET A 84 -9.35 17.87 8.33
N VAL A 85 -8.25 17.17 8.65
CA VAL A 85 -6.89 17.73 8.67
C VAL A 85 -6.47 18.16 7.25
N VAL A 86 -6.68 17.31 6.25
CA VAL A 86 -6.33 17.58 4.85
C VAL A 86 -7.19 18.73 4.31
N ALA A 87 -8.50 18.72 4.55
CA ALA A 87 -9.37 19.81 4.13
C ALA A 87 -8.94 21.15 4.75
N PHE A 88 -8.61 21.16 6.05
CA PHE A 88 -8.11 22.37 6.69
C PHE A 88 -6.78 22.84 6.08
N LYS A 89 -5.86 21.93 5.75
CA LYS A 89 -4.61 22.27 5.06
C LYS A 89 -4.87 22.86 3.67
N GLU A 90 -5.73 22.24 2.87
CA GLU A 90 -6.03 22.65 1.50
C GLU A 90 -6.68 24.03 1.46
N GLU A 91 -7.72 24.25 2.27
CA GLU A 91 -8.44 25.54 2.36
C GLU A 91 -7.50 26.68 2.79
N ASN A 92 -6.66 26.45 3.80
CA ASN A 92 -5.67 27.46 4.20
C ASN A 92 -4.61 27.69 3.11
N THR A 93 -4.18 26.66 2.40
CA THR A 93 -3.22 26.80 1.29
C THR A 93 -3.81 27.65 0.16
N VAL A 94 -5.08 27.44 -0.18
CA VAL A 94 -5.79 28.28 -1.16
C VAL A 94 -5.92 29.72 -0.65
N ALA A 95 -6.28 29.93 0.62
CA ALA A 95 -6.34 31.26 1.22
C ALA A 95 -4.97 31.97 1.17
N PHE A 96 -3.87 31.28 1.48
CA PHE A 96 -2.52 31.84 1.40
C PHE A 96 -2.12 32.19 -0.04
N LYS A 97 -2.50 31.38 -1.03
CA LYS A 97 -2.28 31.74 -2.44
C LYS A 97 -2.97 33.06 -2.79
N HIS A 98 -4.23 33.25 -2.39
CA HIS A 98 -4.96 34.51 -2.64
C HIS A 98 -4.42 35.71 -1.86
N LEU A 99 -3.93 35.51 -0.63
CA LEU A 99 -3.38 36.59 0.20
C LEU A 99 -2.00 37.04 -0.26
N PHE A 100 -1.12 36.10 -0.62
CA PHE A 100 0.29 36.41 -0.88
C PHE A 100 0.64 36.53 -2.36
N LEU A 101 -0.08 35.88 -3.28
CA LEU A 101 0.22 35.93 -4.71
C LEU A 101 -0.64 36.99 -5.41
N LYS A 102 -0.03 38.09 -5.87
CA LYS A 102 -0.75 39.20 -6.50
C LYS A 102 -1.38 38.75 -7.82
N GLY A 103 -2.70 38.86 -7.92
CA GLY A 103 -3.46 38.52 -9.13
C GLY A 103 -3.59 37.01 -9.38
N TYR A 104 -3.48 36.18 -8.34
CA TYR A 104 -3.73 34.75 -8.44
C TYR A 104 -5.21 34.43 -8.76
N MET A 105 -5.44 33.36 -9.53
CA MET A 105 -6.75 32.83 -9.88
C MET A 105 -6.74 31.29 -9.79
N ASP A 106 -7.82 30.67 -9.30
CA ASP A 106 -7.89 29.26 -8.87
C ASP A 106 -7.54 28.18 -9.92
N ARG A 107 -7.34 28.53 -11.19
CA ARG A 107 -7.05 27.57 -12.28
C ARG A 107 -5.66 27.74 -12.90
N MET A 108 -4.80 28.56 -12.31
CA MET A 108 -3.51 28.94 -12.88
C MET A 108 -2.29 28.26 -12.23
N ASP A 109 -2.49 27.26 -11.36
CA ASP A 109 -1.43 26.72 -10.48
C ASP A 109 -0.12 26.34 -11.20
N ASP A 110 -0.18 25.70 -12.37
CA ASP A 110 1.03 25.31 -13.14
C ASP A 110 1.53 26.38 -14.12
N THR A 111 0.74 27.45 -14.32
CA THR A 111 0.98 28.49 -15.33
C THR A 111 1.28 29.86 -14.75
N TYR A 112 1.11 30.05 -13.44
CA TYR A 112 1.36 31.31 -12.76
C TYR A 112 2.87 31.64 -12.78
N ALA A 113 3.20 32.67 -13.55
CA ALA A 113 4.57 33.06 -13.83
C ALA A 113 4.65 34.54 -14.17
N VAL A 114 5.85 35.09 -13.99
CA VAL A 114 6.17 36.49 -14.25
C VAL A 114 7.24 36.57 -15.33
N TYR A 115 7.16 37.64 -16.14
CA TYR A 115 7.97 37.82 -17.35
C TYR A 115 8.83 39.10 -17.33
N THR A 116 8.57 40.04 -16.42
CA THR A 116 9.33 41.30 -16.35
C THR A 116 10.03 41.45 -15.00
N GLN A 117 11.18 42.14 -14.98
CA GLN A 117 11.94 42.37 -13.75
C GLN A 117 11.15 43.22 -12.74
N THR A 118 10.42 44.23 -13.22
CA THR A 118 9.58 45.09 -12.40
C THR A 118 8.47 44.30 -11.72
N ASP A 119 7.82 43.38 -12.45
CA ASP A 119 6.78 42.54 -11.88
C ASP A 119 7.34 41.59 -10.80
N VAL A 120 8.58 41.10 -10.95
CA VAL A 120 9.22 40.27 -9.91
C VAL A 120 9.38 41.06 -8.62
N TYR A 121 9.93 42.27 -8.70
CA TYR A 121 10.05 43.14 -7.53
C TYR A 121 8.67 43.46 -6.94
N ASP A 122 7.70 43.84 -7.76
CA ASP A 122 6.34 44.15 -7.32
C ASP A 122 5.68 42.98 -6.59
N GLN A 123 5.89 41.74 -7.05
CA GLN A 123 5.38 40.53 -6.39
C GLN A 123 6.07 40.29 -5.04
N ILE A 124 7.40 40.40 -4.97
CA ILE A 124 8.15 40.25 -3.73
C ILE A 124 7.70 41.29 -2.70
N PHE A 125 7.63 42.56 -3.09
CA PHE A 125 7.18 43.63 -2.20
C PHE A 125 5.71 43.47 -1.80
N TYR A 126 4.85 42.98 -2.71
CA TYR A 126 3.48 42.66 -2.37
C TYR A 126 3.41 41.61 -1.27
N VAL A 127 4.13 40.49 -1.40
CA VAL A 127 4.18 39.44 -0.36
C VAL A 127 4.63 40.04 0.99
N ILE A 128 5.70 40.82 1.00
CA ILE A 128 6.23 41.43 2.24
C ILE A 128 5.17 42.34 2.88
N ASN A 129 4.52 43.20 2.09
CA ASN A 129 3.49 44.11 2.61
C ASN A 129 2.27 43.35 3.14
N GLN A 130 1.82 42.31 2.43
CA GLN A 130 0.70 41.47 2.88
C GLN A 130 1.06 40.69 4.15
N TYR A 131 2.31 40.21 4.24
CA TYR A 131 2.81 39.57 5.46
C TYR A 131 2.78 40.54 6.64
N LEU A 132 3.25 41.78 6.50
CA LEU A 132 3.24 42.78 7.58
C LEU A 132 1.84 43.24 7.98
N GLN A 133 0.87 43.24 7.04
CA GLN A 133 -0.52 43.65 7.28
C GLN A 133 -1.45 42.47 7.59
N LEU A 134 -0.92 41.25 7.71
CA LEU A 134 -1.69 40.01 7.83
C LEU A 134 -2.82 40.06 8.88
N PRO A 135 -2.60 40.57 10.12
CA PRO A 135 -3.64 40.63 11.14
C PRO A 135 -4.84 41.52 10.78
N ASN A 136 -4.64 42.52 9.91
CA ASN A 136 -5.67 43.47 9.51
C ASN A 136 -6.46 43.02 8.27
N ILE A 137 -5.82 42.26 7.38
CA ILE A 137 -6.42 41.82 6.10
C ILE A 137 -7.05 40.43 6.18
N SER A 138 -6.51 39.55 7.03
CA SER A 138 -6.87 38.14 7.06
C SER A 138 -8.22 37.94 7.76
N VAL A 139 -9.09 37.13 7.16
CA VAL A 139 -10.32 36.65 7.80
C VAL A 139 -10.02 35.51 8.78
N GLY A 140 -8.98 34.72 8.51
CA GLY A 140 -8.57 33.58 9.33
C GLY A 140 -7.89 33.99 10.63
N ASN A 141 -7.89 33.09 11.62
CA ASN A 141 -7.23 33.24 12.91
C ASN A 141 -5.71 33.05 12.84
N HIS A 142 -5.07 33.60 11.81
CA HIS A 142 -3.65 33.46 11.57
C HIS A 142 -2.84 34.40 12.48
N ALA A 143 -1.78 33.87 13.08
CA ALA A 143 -0.86 34.62 13.92
C ALA A 143 0.59 34.28 13.59
N TYR A 144 1.53 35.20 13.84
CA TYR A 144 2.96 34.91 13.68
C TYR A 144 3.45 33.95 14.77
N GLU A 145 4.43 33.12 14.43
CA GLU A 145 5.12 32.32 15.45
C GLU A 145 5.97 33.24 16.34
N LYS A 146 5.90 33.05 17.67
CA LYS A 146 6.72 33.77 18.66
C LYS A 146 7.83 32.86 19.19
N ARG A 147 9.08 33.33 19.16
CA ARG A 147 10.21 32.72 19.86
C ARG A 147 10.55 33.58 21.09
N GLY A 148 9.90 33.28 22.21
CA GLY A 148 10.03 34.10 23.41
C GLY A 148 9.22 35.40 23.29
N ALA A 149 9.87 36.55 23.40
CA ALA A 149 9.23 37.87 23.27
C ALA A 149 9.18 38.40 21.83
N GLU A 150 9.99 37.84 20.92
CA GLU A 150 10.12 38.30 19.53
C GLU A 150 9.30 37.42 18.57
N GLU A 151 8.68 38.07 17.58
CA GLU A 151 7.96 37.41 16.49
C GLU A 151 8.96 36.93 15.42
N THR A 152 8.67 35.79 14.81
CA THR A 152 9.51 35.22 13.75
C THR A 152 9.54 36.13 12.54
N ALA A 153 10.74 36.45 12.06
CA ALA A 153 10.94 37.26 10.87
C ALA A 153 10.62 36.50 9.58
N LEU A 154 10.15 37.22 8.57
CA LEU A 154 10.09 36.76 7.18
C LEU A 154 11.51 36.73 6.61
N ALA A 155 11.95 35.56 6.15
CA ALA A 155 13.24 35.40 5.49
C ALA A 155 13.08 35.50 3.97
N VAL A 156 13.79 36.43 3.34
CA VAL A 156 13.88 36.59 1.88
C VAL A 156 15.27 36.12 1.46
N CYS A 157 15.37 34.92 0.91
CA CYS A 157 16.62 34.30 0.48
C CYS A 157 16.75 34.29 -1.04
N GLN A 158 17.85 34.83 -1.55
CA GLN A 158 18.23 34.73 -2.94
C GLN A 158 19.28 33.64 -3.14
N GLN A 159 19.11 32.82 -4.17
CA GLN A 159 20.06 31.80 -4.59
C GLN A 159 20.59 32.16 -5.97
N PHE A 160 21.91 32.35 -6.08
CA PHE A 160 22.56 32.75 -7.31
C PHE A 160 23.92 32.08 -7.49
N TYR A 161 24.39 31.98 -8.73
CA TYR A 161 25.71 31.44 -9.04
C TYR A 161 26.82 32.35 -8.50
N LYS A 162 27.84 31.78 -7.84
CA LYS A 162 28.94 32.52 -7.21
C LYS A 162 29.71 33.42 -8.18
N HIS A 163 29.91 32.95 -9.41
CA HIS A 163 30.41 33.74 -10.52
C HIS A 163 29.58 33.42 -11.76
N GLY A 164 29.27 34.42 -12.57
CA GLY A 164 28.43 34.22 -13.75
C GLY A 164 28.39 35.45 -14.64
N THR A 165 29.26 35.50 -15.64
CA THR A 165 29.18 36.49 -16.71
C THR A 165 28.62 35.82 -17.96
N ILE A 166 27.40 36.20 -18.32
CA ILE A 166 26.68 35.63 -19.47
C ILE A 166 26.48 36.75 -20.49
N SER A 167 27.16 36.67 -21.64
CA SER A 167 27.08 37.65 -22.71
C SER A 167 26.58 36.97 -24.00
N PRO A 168 25.26 36.81 -24.16
CA PRO A 168 24.71 36.10 -25.33
C PRO A 168 25.00 36.84 -26.64
N GLY A 169 25.21 38.17 -26.60
CA GLY A 169 25.59 38.94 -27.81
C GLY A 169 26.99 38.61 -28.34
N ASN A 170 27.87 38.08 -27.50
CA ASN A 170 29.23 37.66 -27.86
C ASN A 170 29.38 36.13 -27.92
N ASP A 171 28.30 35.37 -27.70
CA ASP A 171 28.31 33.89 -27.56
C ASP A 171 29.29 33.36 -26.49
N THR A 172 29.64 34.17 -25.49
CA THR A 172 30.58 33.81 -24.40
C THR A 172 29.88 33.76 -23.03
N PHE A 173 30.22 32.76 -22.23
CA PHE A 173 29.82 32.65 -20.83
C PHE A 173 30.97 32.11 -19.97
N ASP A 174 31.03 32.57 -18.73
CA ASP A 174 31.90 32.04 -17.67
C ASP A 174 31.06 31.93 -16.39
N ILE A 175 30.86 30.71 -15.88
CA ILE A 175 29.95 30.41 -14.78
C ILE A 175 30.61 29.43 -13.82
N ASP A 176 30.57 29.78 -12.53
CA ASP A 176 30.84 28.87 -11.43
C ASP A 176 29.50 28.28 -10.95
N PRO A 177 29.27 26.95 -11.07
CA PRO A 177 28.01 26.32 -10.69
C PRO A 177 27.77 26.30 -9.16
N GLU A 178 28.72 26.73 -8.34
CA GLU A 178 28.53 26.86 -6.90
C GLU A 178 27.41 27.88 -6.58
N ILE A 179 26.38 27.41 -5.85
CA ILE A 179 25.22 28.23 -5.47
C ILE A 179 25.50 28.91 -4.14
N VAL A 180 25.44 30.24 -4.13
CA VAL A 180 25.51 31.06 -2.92
C VAL A 180 24.11 31.47 -2.53
N THR A 181 23.80 31.36 -1.24
CA THR A 181 22.52 31.82 -0.67
C THR A 181 22.78 33.03 0.20
N ASP A 182 22.03 34.10 -0.04
CA ASP A 182 22.05 35.32 0.77
C ASP A 182 20.63 35.63 1.24
N CYS A 183 20.45 35.88 2.53
CA CYS A 183 19.14 35.97 3.17
C CYS A 183 18.99 37.29 3.94
N LEU A 184 17.85 37.94 3.73
CA LEU A 184 17.42 39.12 4.46
C LEU A 184 16.26 38.75 5.39
N TYR A 185 16.29 39.20 6.63
CA TYR A 185 15.23 38.95 7.60
C TYR A 185 14.42 40.24 7.84
N VAL A 186 13.10 40.14 7.72
CA VAL A 186 12.17 41.25 7.91
C VAL A 186 11.27 40.92 9.11
N GLU A 187 11.42 41.67 10.18
CA GLU A 187 10.63 41.50 11.40
C GLU A 187 9.28 42.24 11.29
N PRO A 188 8.16 41.62 11.71
CA PRO A 188 6.89 42.32 11.85
C PRO A 188 6.98 43.31 13.02
N MET A 189 7.14 44.60 12.70
CA MET A 189 7.16 45.66 13.72
C MET A 189 5.79 45.77 14.41
N LEU A 190 5.76 45.85 15.74
CA LEU A 190 4.55 46.28 16.45
C LEU A 190 4.14 47.68 15.96
N PRO A 191 2.84 47.95 15.82
CA PRO A 191 2.36 49.24 15.36
C PRO A 191 2.63 50.28 16.44
N SER A 192 3.77 50.97 16.36
CA SER A 192 4.03 52.19 17.10
C SER A 192 4.66 53.22 16.17
N GLU A 193 3.90 54.30 16.02
CA GLU A 193 4.26 55.61 15.46
C GLU A 193 4.46 55.72 13.95
N ASN A 194 3.37 56.15 13.28
CA ASN A 194 3.32 57.22 12.28
C ASN A 194 4.57 57.44 11.40
N THR A 195 5.05 56.37 10.77
CA THR A 195 5.89 56.50 9.60
C THR A 195 5.02 56.14 8.42
N THR A 196 4.76 57.12 7.55
CA THR A 196 4.08 56.91 6.27
C THR A 196 4.70 55.69 5.60
N VAL A 197 3.84 54.74 5.20
CA VAL A 197 4.15 53.48 4.51
C VAL A 197 4.66 53.77 3.09
N GLY A 198 5.74 54.55 2.99
CA GLY A 198 6.51 54.77 1.79
C GLY A 198 7.57 53.68 1.75
N LYS A 199 7.55 52.86 0.69
CA LYS A 199 8.58 51.90 0.28
C LYS A 199 9.66 51.70 1.34
N HIS A 200 9.51 50.69 2.20
CA HIS A 200 10.65 50.22 3.00
C HIS A 200 11.83 50.10 2.05
N ASN A 201 12.87 50.91 2.28
CA ASN A 201 14.14 50.89 1.55
C ASN A 201 14.89 49.60 1.93
N LEU A 202 14.30 48.45 1.64
CA LEU A 202 15.03 47.20 1.57
C LEU A 202 15.96 47.40 0.37
N ASN A 203 17.24 47.64 0.63
CA ASN A 203 18.29 47.65 -0.39
C ASN A 203 18.47 46.22 -0.92
N PHE A 204 17.46 45.74 -1.65
CA PHE A 204 17.38 44.39 -2.19
C PHE A 204 17.57 44.47 -3.70
N THR A 205 18.75 44.08 -4.17
CA THR A 205 19.13 44.09 -5.59
C THR A 205 19.32 42.66 -6.08
N LEU A 206 18.49 42.25 -7.03
CA LEU A 206 18.58 40.96 -7.70
C LEU A 206 19.40 41.08 -8.99
N ASP A 207 20.43 40.25 -9.12
CA ASP A 207 21.12 40.02 -10.40
C ASP A 207 20.44 38.87 -11.15
N PHE A 208 19.50 39.20 -12.05
CA PHE A 208 18.71 38.22 -12.80
C PHE A 208 19.53 37.30 -13.71
N HIS A 209 20.75 37.68 -14.10
CA HIS A 209 21.59 36.84 -14.97
C HIS A 209 22.16 35.65 -14.18
N ARG A 210 22.49 35.88 -12.91
CA ARG A 210 23.07 34.87 -12.01
C ARG A 210 22.03 34.19 -11.12
N LEU A 211 20.82 34.74 -11.04
CA LEU A 211 19.74 34.31 -10.17
C LEU A 211 19.19 32.93 -10.57
N VAL A 212 19.29 31.97 -9.65
CA VAL A 212 18.72 30.63 -9.78
C VAL A 212 17.29 30.61 -9.22
N ALA A 213 17.09 31.14 -8.02
CA ALA A 213 15.78 31.24 -7.38
C ALA A 213 15.73 32.31 -6.28
N VAL A 214 14.54 32.80 -5.96
CA VAL A 214 14.27 33.57 -4.74
C VAL A 214 13.25 32.81 -3.90
N GLN A 215 13.46 32.73 -2.60
CA GLN A 215 12.60 32.04 -1.65
C GLN A 215 12.18 33.00 -0.55
N LEU A 216 10.87 33.11 -0.29
CA LEU A 216 10.34 33.83 0.86
C LEU A 216 9.79 32.79 1.84
N MET A 217 10.36 32.75 3.04
CA MET A 217 10.07 31.74 4.05
C MET A 217 9.57 32.40 5.33
N PHE A 218 8.42 31.97 5.83
CA PHE A 218 7.85 32.47 7.08
C PHE A 218 6.89 31.47 7.71
N ASN A 219 6.70 31.61 9.02
CA ASN A 219 5.86 30.71 9.81
C ASN A 219 4.59 31.42 10.29
N LEU A 220 3.44 30.77 10.09
CA LEU A 220 2.15 31.20 10.60
C LEU A 220 1.54 30.11 11.48
N LYS A 221 0.75 30.53 12.46
CA LYS A 221 -0.03 29.63 13.32
C LYS A 221 -1.51 29.80 13.02
N ALA A 222 -2.26 28.71 13.05
CA ALA A 222 -3.71 28.76 13.08
C ALA A 222 -4.27 27.67 13.99
N ILE A 223 -5.52 27.84 14.42
CA ILE A 223 -6.22 26.86 15.25
C ILE A 223 -7.40 26.32 14.47
N ASN A 224 -7.49 25.00 14.33
CA ASN A 224 -8.63 24.38 13.69
C ASN A 224 -9.79 24.24 14.70
N LEU A 225 -10.83 25.06 14.52
CA LEU A 225 -12.03 25.06 15.37
C LEU A 225 -13.07 24.00 14.95
N GLN A 226 -12.94 23.41 13.76
CA GLN A 226 -13.90 22.43 13.27
C GLN A 226 -13.89 21.13 14.09
N THR A 227 -12.72 20.75 14.62
CA THR A 227 -12.55 19.54 15.44
C THR A 227 -13.36 19.59 16.74
N VAL A 228 -13.60 20.79 17.29
CA VAL A 228 -14.42 21.00 18.48
C VAL A 228 -15.85 20.51 18.27
N ARG A 229 -16.43 20.68 17.07
CA ARG A 229 -17.78 20.18 16.75
C ARG A 229 -17.85 18.65 16.73
N HIS A 230 -16.72 17.99 16.47
CA HIS A 230 -16.60 16.54 16.45
C HIS A 230 -16.19 15.94 17.81
N HIS A 231 -16.21 16.74 18.88
CA HIS A 231 -15.80 16.33 20.23
C HIS A 231 -14.35 15.82 20.26
N GLU A 232 -13.50 16.34 19.37
CA GLU A 232 -12.06 16.19 19.39
C GLU A 232 -11.44 17.51 19.88
N LEU A 233 -10.23 17.45 20.44
CA LEU A 233 -9.54 18.65 20.91
C LEU A 233 -9.10 19.51 19.71
N PRO A 234 -9.13 20.85 19.82
CA PRO A 234 -8.58 21.72 18.79
C PRO A 234 -7.06 21.54 18.71
N ASP A 235 -6.58 21.23 17.52
CA ASP A 235 -5.15 21.15 17.24
C ASP A 235 -4.63 22.52 16.77
N CYS A 236 -3.41 22.83 17.20
CA CYS A 236 -2.67 24.01 16.78
C CYS A 236 -1.81 23.63 15.58
N TYR A 237 -1.94 24.37 14.49
CA TYR A 237 -1.21 24.15 13.25
C TYR A 237 -0.15 25.21 13.08
N ASP A 238 1.09 24.76 12.89
CA ASP A 238 2.20 25.60 12.48
C ASP A 238 2.41 25.39 10.97
N PHE A 239 2.11 26.42 10.20
CA PHE A 239 2.29 26.49 8.75
C PHE A 239 3.66 27.11 8.44
N THR A 240 4.49 26.39 7.71
CA THR A 240 5.75 26.89 7.15
C THR A 240 5.52 27.17 5.68
N LEU A 241 5.40 28.46 5.35
CA LEU A 241 5.12 28.91 3.99
C LEU A 241 6.43 29.21 3.28
N THR A 242 6.59 28.65 2.08
CA THR A 242 7.73 28.89 1.21
C THR A 242 7.23 29.33 -0.17
N ILE A 243 7.44 30.59 -0.52
CA ILE A 243 7.12 31.11 -1.85
C ILE A 243 8.41 31.08 -2.69
N VAL A 244 8.40 30.27 -3.75
CA VAL A 244 9.57 30.05 -4.62
C VAL A 244 9.36 30.71 -5.97
N PHE A 245 10.25 31.64 -6.30
CA PHE A 245 10.44 32.21 -7.62
C PHE A 245 11.52 31.38 -8.34
N ASP A 246 11.11 30.47 -9.22
CA ASP A 246 12.00 29.53 -9.91
C ASP A 246 12.47 30.10 -11.25
N ASN A 247 13.77 30.37 -11.35
CA ASN A 247 14.45 30.83 -12.57
C ASN A 247 15.47 29.81 -13.11
N LYS A 248 15.45 28.53 -12.65
CA LYS A 248 16.45 27.52 -13.04
C LYS A 248 16.61 27.31 -14.54
N ALA A 249 15.53 27.50 -15.30
CA ALA A 249 15.53 27.34 -16.75
C ALA A 249 16.09 28.55 -17.52
N HIS A 250 16.29 29.71 -16.86
CA HIS A 250 16.72 30.98 -17.46
C HIS A 250 16.02 31.32 -18.79
N SER A 251 14.71 31.05 -18.86
CA SER A 251 13.91 31.16 -20.09
C SER A 251 13.20 32.52 -20.26
N GLY A 252 13.49 33.49 -19.40
CA GLY A 252 12.74 34.74 -19.30
C GLY A 252 11.34 34.60 -18.68
N ARG A 253 10.99 33.39 -18.20
CA ARG A 253 9.75 33.11 -17.45
C ARG A 253 10.12 32.59 -16.06
N ILE A 254 9.84 33.37 -15.04
CA ILE A 254 10.03 32.98 -13.64
C ILE A 254 8.71 32.41 -13.13
N LYS A 255 8.69 31.13 -12.78
CA LYS A 255 7.51 30.49 -12.21
C LYS A 255 7.42 30.80 -10.73
N ILE A 256 6.22 31.09 -10.23
CA ILE A 256 6.02 31.35 -8.81
C ILE A 256 5.14 30.24 -8.26
N ARG A 257 5.59 29.60 -7.19
CA ARG A 257 4.80 28.60 -6.44
C ARG A 257 4.81 28.92 -4.96
N LEU A 258 3.72 28.58 -4.28
CA LEU A 258 3.60 28.65 -2.83
C LEU A 258 3.47 27.22 -2.30
N ASP A 259 4.50 26.80 -1.60
CA ASP A 259 4.57 25.51 -0.92
C ASP A 259 4.24 25.72 0.57
N ASN A 260 3.46 24.81 1.14
CA ASN A 260 2.96 24.91 2.52
C ASN A 260 3.18 23.59 3.27
N ASP A 261 4.13 23.61 4.20
CA ASP A 261 4.41 22.49 5.09
C ASP A 261 3.76 22.70 6.45
N ILE A 262 3.13 21.65 6.98
CA ILE A 262 2.37 21.72 8.24
C ILE A 262 3.05 20.90 9.34
N ALA A 263 3.10 21.47 10.53
CA ALA A 263 3.38 20.76 11.76
C ALA A 263 2.19 20.88 12.71
N ILE A 264 1.69 19.75 13.19
CA ILE A 264 0.54 19.69 14.10
C ILE A 264 1.08 19.61 15.53
N ARG A 265 0.58 20.47 16.41
CA ARG A 265 0.97 20.54 17.83
C ARG A 265 -0.24 20.62 18.75
N GLU A 266 -0.05 20.24 20.01
CA GLU A 266 -1.04 20.49 21.06
C GLU A 266 -1.08 21.97 21.43
N CYS A 267 -2.28 22.54 21.47
CA CYS A 267 -2.48 23.85 22.03
C CYS A 267 -2.23 23.82 23.55
N LYS A 268 -1.46 24.78 24.06
CA LYS A 268 -1.25 24.98 25.50
C LYS A 268 -2.51 25.60 26.13
N ASP A 269 -2.84 25.17 27.35
CA ASP A 269 -3.89 25.78 28.20
C ASP A 269 -5.23 26.04 27.50
N TRP A 270 -5.87 24.98 26.98
CA TRP A 270 -7.20 25.06 26.38
C TRP A 270 -8.31 24.95 27.44
N HIS A 271 -9.40 25.70 27.25
CA HIS A 271 -10.61 25.58 28.08
C HIS A 271 -11.83 25.42 27.18
N VAL A 272 -12.48 24.25 27.25
CA VAL A 272 -13.75 24.02 26.56
C VAL A 272 -14.77 23.51 27.57
N SER A 273 -15.89 24.23 27.69
CA SER A 273 -16.99 23.87 28.57
C SER A 273 -17.68 22.58 28.08
N GLY A 274 -17.37 21.42 28.67
CA GLY A 274 -18.02 20.13 28.34
C GLY A 274 -17.16 18.87 28.58
N SER A 275 -17.77 17.67 28.49
CA SER A 275 -17.11 16.37 28.77
C SER A 275 -16.29 15.80 27.59
N ILE A 276 -15.54 16.64 26.88
CA ILE A 276 -14.80 16.29 25.65
C ILE A 276 -13.61 15.34 25.92
N GLN A 277 -13.06 15.37 27.14
CA GLN A 277 -11.86 14.60 27.53
C GLN A 277 -12.03 13.07 27.47
N LYS A 278 -13.26 12.54 27.38
CA LYS A 278 -13.51 11.09 27.39
C LYS A 278 -13.24 10.41 26.05
N ASN A 279 -13.38 11.09 24.90
CA ASN A 279 -13.34 10.44 23.59
C ASN A 279 -11.95 9.99 23.13
N THR A 280 -10.89 10.76 23.43
CA THR A 280 -9.51 10.43 23.03
C THR A 280 -9.02 9.13 23.68
N HIS A 281 -9.29 8.94 24.97
CA HIS A 281 -8.94 7.69 25.67
C HIS A 281 -9.67 6.47 25.09
N TYR A 282 -10.94 6.60 24.70
CA TYR A 282 -11.67 5.48 24.08
C TYR A 282 -11.08 5.07 22.72
N MET A 283 -10.58 6.02 21.92
CA MET A 283 -9.96 5.72 20.62
C MET A 283 -8.62 4.98 20.76
N MET A 284 -7.77 5.39 21.70
CA MET A 284 -6.52 4.68 22.00
C MET A 284 -6.78 3.25 22.52
N ILE A 285 -7.79 3.08 23.38
CA ILE A 285 -8.19 1.75 23.88
C ILE A 285 -8.70 0.87 22.72
N PHE A 286 -9.49 1.46 21.81
CA PHE A 286 -9.97 0.77 20.62
C PHE A 286 -8.82 0.31 19.72
N ASP A 287 -7.84 1.18 19.44
CA ASP A 287 -6.66 0.85 18.64
C ASP A 287 -5.82 -0.27 19.29
N ALA A 288 -5.67 -0.26 20.63
CA ALA A 288 -5.03 -1.36 21.35
C ALA A 288 -5.79 -2.70 21.22
N PHE A 289 -7.13 -2.67 21.21
CA PHE A 289 -7.94 -3.87 21.00
C PHE A 289 -7.85 -4.39 19.55
N VAL A 290 -7.69 -3.51 18.56
CA VAL A 290 -7.39 -3.90 17.17
C VAL A 290 -6.05 -4.64 17.11
N ILE A 291 -5.00 -4.09 17.73
CA ILE A 291 -3.67 -4.72 17.78
C ILE A 291 -3.78 -6.10 18.43
N LEU A 292 -4.45 -6.22 19.57
CA LEU A 292 -4.65 -7.50 20.26
C LEU A 292 -5.33 -8.54 19.36
N THR A 293 -6.39 -8.13 18.64
CA THR A 293 -7.12 -9.01 17.72
C THR A 293 -6.25 -9.44 16.54
N CYS A 294 -5.45 -8.53 15.98
CA CYS A 294 -4.51 -8.82 14.89
C CYS A 294 -3.38 -9.75 15.34
N VAL A 295 -2.82 -9.55 16.54
CA VAL A 295 -1.79 -10.43 17.12
C VAL A 295 -2.36 -11.84 17.36
N ALA A 296 -3.56 -11.95 17.93
CA ALA A 296 -4.23 -13.24 18.11
C ALA A 296 -4.49 -13.95 16.76
N SER A 297 -4.93 -13.20 15.75
CA SER A 297 -5.07 -13.68 14.37
C SER A 297 -3.72 -14.20 13.82
N LEU A 298 -2.67 -13.41 13.93
CA LEU A 298 -1.33 -13.72 13.43
C LEU A 298 -0.79 -15.01 14.06
N ILE A 299 -0.93 -15.18 15.38
CA ILE A 299 -0.51 -16.40 16.10
C ILE A 299 -1.30 -17.62 15.61
N LEU A 300 -2.63 -17.50 15.47
CA LEU A 300 -3.49 -18.61 15.02
C LEU A 300 -3.21 -19.01 13.57
N CYS A 301 -2.95 -18.04 12.70
CA CYS A 301 -2.60 -18.26 11.29
C CYS A 301 -1.20 -18.87 11.17
N THR A 302 -0.21 -18.34 11.88
CA THR A 302 1.16 -18.89 11.92
C THR A 302 1.15 -20.34 12.40
N ARG A 303 0.41 -20.66 13.47
CA ARG A 303 0.24 -22.06 13.94
C ARG A 303 -0.41 -22.95 12.89
N SER A 304 -1.29 -22.41 12.04
CA SER A 304 -1.95 -23.18 10.98
C SER A 304 -0.99 -23.46 9.81
N VAL A 305 -0.16 -22.48 9.45
CA VAL A 305 0.88 -22.63 8.42
C VAL A 305 1.95 -23.62 8.88
N VAL A 306 2.45 -23.49 10.12
CA VAL A 306 3.42 -24.43 10.69
C VAL A 306 2.89 -25.86 10.72
N LYS A 307 1.62 -26.06 11.11
CA LYS A 307 0.97 -27.38 11.04
C LYS A 307 0.88 -27.92 9.62
N GLY A 308 0.62 -27.07 8.62
CA GLY A 308 0.63 -27.45 7.21
C GLY A 308 2.02 -27.92 6.75
N ILE A 309 3.06 -27.16 7.09
CA ILE A 309 4.46 -27.51 6.76
C ILE A 309 4.92 -28.79 7.47
N GLN A 310 4.52 -28.98 8.75
CA GLN A 310 4.80 -30.22 9.48
C GLN A 310 4.14 -31.42 8.81
N LEU A 311 2.86 -31.30 8.45
CA LEU A 311 2.11 -32.36 7.77
C LEU A 311 2.66 -32.66 6.36
N GLN A 312 3.10 -31.62 5.65
CA GLN A 312 3.80 -31.76 4.37
C GLN A 312 5.08 -32.58 4.54
N ARG A 313 5.92 -32.26 5.54
CA ARG A 313 7.16 -33.03 5.82
C ARG A 313 6.85 -34.47 6.23
N GLU A 314 5.82 -34.70 7.04
CA GLU A 314 5.36 -36.04 7.43
C GLU A 314 4.92 -36.84 6.19
N PHE A 315 4.12 -36.24 5.29
CA PHE A 315 3.67 -36.88 4.06
C PHE A 315 4.80 -37.17 3.07
N VAL A 316 5.72 -36.23 2.86
CA VAL A 316 6.89 -36.43 1.98
C VAL A 316 7.78 -37.56 2.50
N SER A 317 8.06 -37.57 3.80
CA SER A 317 8.87 -38.63 4.43
C SER A 317 8.18 -39.98 4.36
N PHE A 318 6.87 -40.03 4.59
CA PHE A 318 6.06 -41.25 4.47
C PHE A 318 6.04 -41.79 3.03
N SER A 319 5.83 -40.91 2.04
CA SER A 319 5.80 -41.28 0.62
C SER A 319 7.15 -41.83 0.14
N LEU A 320 8.25 -41.19 0.57
CA LEU A 320 9.59 -41.64 0.23
C LEU A 320 9.93 -42.98 0.89
N TYR A 321 9.53 -43.19 2.15
CA TYR A 321 9.82 -44.42 2.88
C TYR A 321 9.02 -45.62 2.38
N TYR A 322 7.70 -45.47 2.18
CA TYR A 322 6.81 -46.59 1.86
C TYR A 322 6.59 -46.81 0.36
N TYR A 323 6.50 -45.75 -0.43
CA TYR A 323 6.28 -45.86 -1.89
C TYR A 323 7.53 -45.59 -2.72
N LYS A 324 8.66 -45.23 -2.09
CA LYS A 324 9.92 -44.87 -2.76
C LYS A 324 9.74 -43.84 -3.87
N LYS A 325 8.78 -42.93 -3.68
CA LYS A 325 8.38 -41.96 -4.69
C LYS A 325 8.46 -40.55 -4.14
N GLU A 326 9.12 -39.68 -4.90
CA GLU A 326 9.20 -38.26 -4.62
C GLU A 326 7.88 -37.56 -4.95
N VAL A 327 7.40 -36.74 -4.02
CA VAL A 327 6.16 -35.98 -4.17
C VAL A 327 6.44 -34.74 -5.02
N SER A 328 5.62 -34.53 -6.06
CA SER A 328 5.71 -33.35 -6.93
C SER A 328 5.63 -32.04 -6.14
N PHE A 329 6.36 -31.03 -6.60
CA PHE A 329 6.34 -29.68 -6.02
C PHE A 329 4.93 -29.06 -6.02
N SER A 330 4.09 -29.41 -7.00
CA SER A 330 2.69 -28.96 -7.05
C SER A 330 1.88 -29.46 -5.85
N ASP A 331 2.01 -30.74 -5.52
CA ASP A 331 1.30 -31.38 -4.40
C ASP A 331 1.85 -30.87 -3.05
N GLN A 332 3.15 -30.60 -2.99
CA GLN A 332 3.79 -29.94 -1.85
C GLN A 332 3.20 -28.53 -1.60
N MET A 333 2.96 -27.76 -2.65
CA MET A 333 2.42 -26.40 -2.54
C MET A 333 0.92 -26.37 -2.16
N GLU A 334 0.19 -27.47 -2.34
CA GLU A 334 -1.22 -27.58 -1.91
C GLU A 334 -1.36 -27.54 -0.37
N PHE A 335 -0.32 -27.94 0.39
CA PHE A 335 -0.28 -27.85 1.85
C PHE A 335 -0.12 -26.40 2.36
N VAL A 336 0.48 -25.52 1.56
CA VAL A 336 0.71 -24.12 1.92
C VAL A 336 -0.49 -23.28 1.48
N ASN A 337 -1.36 -22.95 2.43
CA ASN A 337 -2.55 -22.16 2.13
C ASN A 337 -2.21 -20.66 2.00
N GLY A 338 -2.16 -20.17 0.76
CA GLY A 338 -1.88 -18.76 0.44
C GLY A 338 -2.82 -17.75 1.12
N TRP A 339 -4.06 -18.13 1.45
CA TRP A 339 -4.96 -17.25 2.19
C TRP A 339 -4.46 -16.95 3.62
N TYR A 340 -3.79 -17.91 4.28
CA TYR A 340 -3.21 -17.64 5.58
C TYR A 340 -2.00 -16.70 5.49
N ILE A 341 -1.21 -16.80 4.42
CA ILE A 341 -0.09 -15.87 4.17
C ILE A 341 -0.62 -14.45 3.96
N LEU A 342 -1.66 -14.30 3.13
CA LEU A 342 -2.32 -13.01 2.89
C LEU A 342 -2.86 -12.40 4.19
N ILE A 343 -3.49 -13.20 5.05
CA ILE A 343 -3.96 -12.76 6.37
C ILE A 343 -2.78 -12.34 7.26
N MET A 344 -1.67 -13.08 7.26
CA MET A 344 -0.49 -12.73 8.06
C MET A 344 0.13 -11.38 7.60
N VAL A 345 0.27 -11.17 6.29
CA VAL A 345 0.79 -9.90 5.75
C VAL A 345 -0.14 -8.74 6.14
N SER A 346 -1.45 -8.93 5.99
CA SER A 346 -2.46 -7.96 6.42
C SER A 346 -2.39 -7.66 7.92
N ASP A 347 -2.22 -8.68 8.77
CA ASP A 347 -2.10 -8.51 10.23
C ASP A 347 -0.85 -7.71 10.59
N VAL A 348 0.30 -7.96 9.94
CA VAL A 348 1.54 -7.19 10.16
C VAL A 348 1.34 -5.73 9.77
N LEU A 349 0.76 -5.45 8.59
CA LEU A 349 0.49 -4.08 8.14
C LEU A 349 -0.48 -3.36 9.09
N SER A 350 -1.55 -4.03 9.56
CA SER A 350 -2.48 -3.46 10.53
C SER A 350 -1.84 -3.19 11.89
N ILE A 351 -0.95 -4.06 12.38
CA ILE A 351 -0.24 -3.84 13.65
C ILE A 351 0.66 -2.61 13.53
N VAL A 352 1.52 -2.55 12.50
CA VAL A 352 2.43 -1.41 12.28
C VAL A 352 1.66 -0.11 12.03
N GLY A 353 0.58 -0.17 11.25
CA GLY A 353 -0.29 0.98 11.02
C GLY A 353 -0.98 1.46 12.30
N SER A 354 -1.45 0.54 13.15
CA SER A 354 -2.10 0.89 14.43
C SER A 354 -1.12 1.47 15.44
N THR A 355 0.12 0.97 15.51
CA THR A 355 1.14 1.55 16.39
C THR A 355 1.51 2.96 15.95
N LEU A 356 1.69 3.18 14.62
CA LEU A 356 1.93 4.53 14.10
C LEU A 356 0.74 5.46 14.33
N LYS A 357 -0.50 4.97 14.19
CA LYS A 357 -1.71 5.74 14.52
C LYS A 357 -1.71 6.17 15.99
N MET A 358 -1.35 5.28 16.92
CA MET A 358 -1.24 5.62 18.34
C MET A 358 -0.14 6.65 18.61
N GLU A 359 1.00 6.55 17.94
CA GLU A 359 2.09 7.55 18.04
C GLU A 359 1.67 8.92 17.50
N ILE A 360 0.92 8.94 16.40
CA ILE A 360 0.34 10.17 15.83
C ILE A 360 -0.68 10.79 16.79
N GLN A 361 -1.55 9.99 17.39
CA GLN A 361 -2.51 10.48 18.40
C GLN A 361 -1.81 10.96 19.68
N ALA A 362 -0.68 10.34 20.05
CA ALA A 362 0.20 10.81 21.11
C ALA A 362 1.07 12.02 20.68
N LYS A 363 0.96 12.45 19.42
CA LYS A 363 1.62 13.61 18.81
C LYS A 363 3.14 13.58 18.90
N SER A 364 3.74 12.39 18.89
CA SER A 364 5.18 12.21 18.75
C SER A 364 5.64 12.28 17.29
N LEU A 365 4.75 11.91 16.34
CA LEU A 365 5.02 11.85 14.90
C LEU A 365 3.88 12.49 14.10
N THR A 366 4.21 13.05 12.93
CA THR A 366 3.25 13.71 12.01
C THR A 366 3.16 13.00 10.65
N SER A 367 3.55 11.73 10.55
CA SER A 367 3.56 10.96 9.29
C SER A 367 2.22 10.28 8.98
N TYR A 368 1.19 11.06 8.69
CA TYR A 368 -0.16 10.55 8.35
C TYR A 368 -0.18 9.72 7.05
N ASP A 369 0.66 10.07 6.08
CA ASP A 369 0.72 9.40 4.77
C ASP A 369 1.09 7.92 4.91
N VAL A 370 2.16 7.63 5.65
CA VAL A 370 2.63 6.25 5.87
C VAL A 370 1.58 5.44 6.62
N CYS A 371 0.99 6.02 7.68
CA CYS A 371 -0.08 5.38 8.45
C CYS A 371 -1.31 5.06 7.58
N SER A 372 -1.74 6.01 6.74
CA SER A 372 -2.89 5.86 5.85
C SER A 372 -2.67 4.77 4.79
N ILE A 373 -1.47 4.70 4.20
CA ILE A 373 -1.12 3.64 3.24
C ILE A 373 -1.11 2.27 3.92
N LEU A 374 -0.51 2.15 5.11
CA LEU A 374 -0.44 0.87 5.83
C LEU A 374 -1.82 0.37 6.25
N LEU A 375 -2.64 1.21 6.89
CA LEU A 375 -4.00 0.85 7.31
C LEU A 375 -4.94 0.63 6.11
N GLY A 376 -4.79 1.42 5.04
CA GLY A 376 -5.58 1.27 3.82
C GLY A 376 -5.27 -0.04 3.09
N THR A 377 -3.98 -0.33 2.87
CA THR A 377 -3.55 -1.58 2.24
C THR A 377 -3.86 -2.80 3.10
N SER A 378 -3.72 -2.71 4.42
CA SER A 378 -4.08 -3.80 5.32
C SER A 378 -5.57 -4.12 5.24
N THR A 379 -6.43 -3.10 5.25
CA THR A 379 -7.88 -3.23 5.12
C THR A 379 -8.27 -3.82 3.77
N MET A 380 -7.66 -3.36 2.67
CA MET A 380 -7.86 -3.95 1.34
C MET A 380 -7.57 -5.46 1.34
N LEU A 381 -6.44 -5.87 1.93
CA LEU A 381 -6.09 -7.29 2.06
C LEU A 381 -7.05 -8.05 2.98
N VAL A 382 -7.52 -7.45 4.08
CA VAL A 382 -8.54 -8.07 4.96
C VAL A 382 -9.81 -8.36 4.16
N TRP A 383 -10.29 -7.40 3.37
CA TRP A 383 -11.49 -7.55 2.54
C TRP A 383 -11.29 -8.57 1.40
N LEU A 384 -10.11 -8.61 0.77
CA LEU A 384 -9.77 -9.71 -0.14
C LEU A 384 -9.79 -11.06 0.58
N GLY A 385 -9.37 -11.11 1.85
CA GLY A 385 -9.48 -12.29 2.70
C GLY A 385 -10.91 -12.80 2.90
N VAL A 386 -11.94 -11.95 2.75
CA VAL A 386 -13.35 -12.37 2.82
C VAL A 386 -13.72 -13.31 1.68
N ILE A 387 -13.08 -13.17 0.51
CA ILE A 387 -13.30 -14.02 -0.67
C ILE A 387 -13.06 -15.49 -0.33
N ARG A 388 -12.12 -15.80 0.57
CA ARG A 388 -11.90 -17.14 1.10
C ARG A 388 -13.16 -17.75 1.71
N TYR A 389 -13.92 -16.97 2.49
CA TYR A 389 -15.12 -17.45 3.17
C TYR A 389 -16.30 -17.61 2.20
N LEU A 390 -16.33 -16.82 1.12
CA LEU A 390 -17.25 -17.03 0.00
C LEU A 390 -16.94 -18.32 -0.77
N GLY A 391 -15.67 -18.74 -0.82
CA GLY A 391 -15.24 -20.01 -1.43
C GLY A 391 -15.81 -21.28 -0.80
N PHE A 392 -16.48 -21.21 0.37
CA PHE A 392 -17.22 -22.35 0.92
C PHE A 392 -18.48 -22.70 0.12
N PHE A 393 -18.99 -21.75 -0.65
CA PHE A 393 -20.12 -21.98 -1.55
C PHE A 393 -19.61 -22.43 -2.92
N GLN A 394 -20.12 -23.56 -3.41
CA GLN A 394 -19.66 -24.18 -4.66
C GLN A 394 -19.74 -23.23 -5.88
N LYS A 395 -20.76 -22.36 -5.96
CA LYS A 395 -20.91 -21.39 -7.05
C LYS A 395 -19.83 -20.29 -7.05
N TYR A 396 -19.49 -19.73 -5.88
CA TYR A 396 -18.46 -18.68 -5.78
C TYR A 396 -17.04 -19.26 -5.87
N ASN A 397 -16.86 -20.52 -5.46
CA ASN A 397 -15.59 -21.22 -5.59
C ASN A 397 -15.13 -21.37 -7.06
N LEU A 398 -16.08 -21.49 -8.01
CA LEU A 398 -15.77 -21.57 -9.44
C LEU A 398 -14.97 -20.33 -9.90
N LEU A 399 -15.45 -19.13 -9.59
CA LEU A 399 -14.82 -17.87 -10.01
C LEU A 399 -13.41 -17.71 -9.42
N ILE A 400 -13.24 -18.03 -8.13
CA ILE A 400 -11.94 -17.93 -7.44
C ILE A 400 -10.95 -18.92 -8.07
N LEU A 401 -11.41 -20.14 -8.37
CA LEU A 401 -10.58 -21.17 -8.96
C LEU A 401 -10.20 -20.84 -10.41
N THR A 402 -11.13 -20.28 -11.19
CA THR A 402 -10.84 -19.74 -12.53
C THR A 402 -9.77 -18.66 -12.46
N LEU A 403 -9.87 -17.68 -11.55
CA LEU A 403 -8.88 -16.62 -11.43
C LEU A 403 -7.49 -17.18 -11.07
N ARG A 404 -7.44 -18.13 -10.13
CA ARG A 404 -6.18 -18.79 -9.73
C ARG A 404 -5.57 -19.60 -10.87
N ALA A 405 -6.39 -20.31 -11.64
CA ALA A 405 -5.94 -21.11 -12.78
C ALA A 405 -5.50 -20.23 -13.96
N ALA A 406 -6.15 -19.07 -14.16
CA ALA A 406 -5.84 -18.15 -15.26
C ALA A 406 -4.57 -17.33 -14.98
N LEU A 407 -4.28 -17.00 -13.71
CA LEU A 407 -3.18 -16.11 -13.32
C LEU A 407 -1.83 -16.45 -13.96
N PRO A 408 -1.33 -17.71 -13.98
CA PRO A 408 -0.02 -18.01 -14.57
C PRO A 408 0.02 -17.79 -16.08
N ASN A 409 -1.04 -18.17 -16.79
CA ASN A 409 -1.14 -17.99 -18.23
C ASN A 409 -1.29 -16.51 -18.60
N VAL A 410 -2.13 -15.79 -17.84
CA VAL A 410 -2.30 -14.34 -17.96
C VAL A 410 -0.97 -13.62 -17.70
N MET A 411 -0.21 -13.98 -16.66
CA MET A 411 1.08 -13.35 -16.37
C MET A 411 2.09 -13.53 -17.51
N ARG A 412 2.17 -14.73 -18.11
CA ARG A 412 3.04 -14.97 -19.29
C ARG A 412 2.63 -14.09 -20.47
N PHE A 413 1.33 -14.03 -20.75
CA PHE A 413 0.81 -13.18 -21.81
C PHE A 413 1.06 -11.69 -21.53
N CYS A 414 0.85 -11.23 -20.30
CA CYS A 414 1.16 -9.87 -19.86
C CYS A 414 2.64 -9.53 -20.03
N CYS A 415 3.58 -10.45 -19.79
CA CYS A 415 5.00 -10.21 -20.03
C CYS A 415 5.29 -9.92 -21.52
N CYS A 416 4.69 -10.70 -22.43
CA CYS A 416 4.81 -10.47 -23.87
C CYS A 416 4.19 -9.13 -24.29
N ALA A 417 2.98 -8.83 -23.79
CA ALA A 417 2.30 -7.57 -24.07
C ALA A 417 3.05 -6.36 -23.50
N ALA A 418 3.66 -6.50 -22.31
CA ALA A 418 4.45 -5.45 -21.66
C ALA A 418 5.69 -5.08 -22.48
N MET A 419 6.37 -6.04 -23.12
CA MET A 419 7.50 -5.73 -24.00
C MET A 419 7.09 -4.85 -25.18
N ILE A 420 5.95 -5.15 -25.81
CA ILE A 420 5.40 -4.33 -26.91
C ILE A 420 4.99 -2.95 -26.37
N TYR A 421 4.28 -2.93 -25.24
CA TYR A 421 3.82 -1.71 -24.58
C TYR A 421 4.98 -0.76 -24.26
N LEU A 422 6.08 -1.27 -23.70
CA LEU A 422 7.29 -0.48 -23.42
C LEU A 422 7.91 0.07 -24.70
N GLY A 423 7.94 -0.71 -25.79
CA GLY A 423 8.37 -0.23 -27.11
C GLY A 423 7.57 0.97 -27.59
N TYR A 424 6.24 0.92 -27.44
CA TYR A 424 5.37 2.06 -27.70
C TYR A 424 5.66 3.22 -26.74
N CYS A 425 5.77 2.99 -25.43
CA CYS A 425 6.08 4.04 -24.45
C CYS A 425 7.37 4.80 -24.79
N PHE A 426 8.48 4.11 -25.06
CA PHE A 426 9.74 4.77 -25.40
C PHE A 426 9.64 5.55 -26.71
N CYS A 427 9.00 4.97 -27.73
CA CYS A 427 8.81 5.63 -29.01
C CYS A 427 7.90 6.88 -28.90
N GLY A 428 6.77 6.77 -28.21
CA GLY A 428 5.86 7.87 -27.96
C GLY A 428 6.51 8.97 -27.12
N TRP A 429 7.29 8.62 -26.11
CA TRP A 429 7.98 9.58 -25.25
C TRP A 429 8.95 10.46 -26.05
N ILE A 430 9.86 9.86 -26.82
CA ILE A 430 10.88 10.61 -27.54
C ILE A 430 10.32 11.37 -28.76
N VAL A 431 9.39 10.77 -29.52
CA VAL A 431 8.88 11.38 -30.75
C VAL A 431 7.77 12.40 -30.47
N LEU A 432 6.83 12.09 -29.58
CA LEU A 432 5.66 12.93 -29.31
C LEU A 432 5.85 13.87 -28.12
N GLY A 433 6.82 13.62 -27.23
CA GLY A 433 7.04 14.41 -26.01
C GLY A 433 7.23 15.91 -26.23
N PRO A 434 8.02 16.37 -27.23
CA PRO A 434 8.16 17.80 -27.51
C PRO A 434 6.87 18.48 -28.01
N TYR A 435 5.98 17.71 -28.62
CA TYR A 435 4.80 18.22 -29.34
C TYR A 435 3.47 17.98 -28.62
N HIS A 436 3.45 17.12 -27.60
CA HIS A 436 2.24 16.74 -26.88
C HIS A 436 2.46 16.69 -25.37
N VAL A 437 1.59 17.37 -24.61
CA VAL A 437 1.73 17.53 -23.15
C VAL A 437 1.70 16.20 -22.39
N LYS A 438 0.87 15.24 -22.82
CA LYS A 438 0.79 13.91 -22.18
C LYS A 438 2.02 13.02 -22.42
N PHE A 439 2.87 13.35 -23.38
CA PHE A 439 4.04 12.52 -23.72
C PHE A 439 5.35 13.08 -23.16
N ARG A 440 5.31 14.07 -22.26
CA ARG A 440 6.51 14.77 -21.77
C ARG A 440 7.42 13.91 -20.88
N SER A 441 6.82 13.10 -20.01
CA SER A 441 7.55 12.19 -19.12
C SER A 441 7.10 10.75 -19.38
N LEU A 442 8.01 9.80 -19.16
CA LEU A 442 7.70 8.38 -19.37
C LEU A 442 6.53 7.90 -18.51
N ASN A 443 6.35 8.44 -17.30
CA ASN A 443 5.20 8.11 -16.45
C ASN A 443 3.88 8.60 -17.07
N MET A 444 3.82 9.86 -17.51
CA MET A 444 2.61 10.39 -18.19
C MET A 444 2.32 9.65 -19.50
N VAL A 445 3.35 9.19 -20.22
CA VAL A 445 3.19 8.36 -21.42
C VAL A 445 2.53 7.03 -21.04
N SER A 446 2.99 6.39 -19.96
CA SER A 446 2.40 5.15 -19.48
C SER A 446 0.94 5.33 -19.06
N GLU A 447 0.64 6.38 -18.28
CA GLU A 447 -0.73 6.75 -17.90
C GLU A 447 -1.61 6.99 -19.14
N CYS A 448 -1.11 7.77 -20.11
CA CYS A 448 -1.84 8.06 -21.34
C CYS A 448 -2.12 6.80 -22.16
N LEU A 449 -1.13 5.94 -22.36
CA LEU A 449 -1.30 4.69 -23.12
C LEU A 449 -2.21 3.71 -22.40
N PHE A 450 -2.13 3.63 -21.06
CA PHE A 450 -3.00 2.79 -20.26
C PHE A 450 -4.47 3.28 -20.32
N SER A 451 -4.70 4.59 -20.25
CA SER A 451 -6.03 5.19 -20.49
C SER A 451 -6.56 4.87 -21.89
N LEU A 452 -5.70 4.97 -22.91
CA LEU A 452 -6.08 4.66 -24.30
C LEU A 452 -6.44 3.19 -24.51
N ILE A 453 -5.77 2.23 -23.85
CA ILE A 453 -6.14 0.80 -23.90
C ILE A 453 -7.58 0.59 -23.38
N ASN A 454 -7.99 1.38 -22.38
CA ASN A 454 -9.33 1.33 -21.80
C ASN A 454 -10.33 2.25 -22.53
N GLY A 455 -9.94 2.91 -23.62
CA GLY A 455 -10.81 3.78 -24.42
C GLY A 455 -11.01 5.19 -23.86
N ASP A 456 -10.24 5.60 -22.85
CA ASP A 456 -10.33 6.93 -22.24
C ASP A 456 -9.48 7.98 -22.99
N ASP A 457 -10.04 9.19 -23.10
CA ASP A 457 -9.47 10.39 -23.71
C ASP A 457 -8.80 10.20 -25.09
N MET A 458 -9.41 9.35 -25.94
CA MET A 458 -8.90 9.06 -27.29
C MET A 458 -8.88 10.33 -28.16
N PHE A 459 -10.02 11.01 -28.30
CA PHE A 459 -10.15 12.16 -29.18
C PHE A 459 -9.26 13.34 -28.77
N ALA A 460 -9.17 13.69 -27.48
CA ALA A 460 -8.33 14.82 -27.10
C ALA A 460 -6.85 14.53 -27.32
N THR A 461 -6.42 13.26 -27.27
CA THR A 461 -5.04 12.87 -27.62
C THR A 461 -4.77 13.09 -29.12
N PHE A 462 -5.75 12.88 -29.99
CA PHE A 462 -5.63 13.25 -31.40
C PHE A 462 -5.68 14.76 -31.63
N ALA A 463 -6.54 15.48 -30.90
CA ALA A 463 -6.81 16.90 -31.09
C ALA A 463 -5.71 17.82 -30.53
N LYS A 464 -5.09 17.45 -29.39
CA LYS A 464 -4.04 18.24 -28.73
C LYS A 464 -2.67 18.17 -29.41
N MET A 465 -2.56 17.50 -30.56
CA MET A 465 -1.30 17.38 -31.29
C MET A 465 -0.92 18.70 -31.97
N GLN A 466 0.24 19.23 -31.65
CA GLN A 466 0.76 20.45 -32.29
C GLN A 466 1.11 20.18 -33.77
N GLN A 467 0.47 20.91 -34.68
CA GLN A 467 0.71 20.79 -36.14
C GLN A 467 1.93 21.60 -36.61
N LYS A 468 3.05 21.55 -35.86
CA LYS A 468 4.29 22.26 -36.26
C LYS A 468 5.08 21.52 -37.34
N SER A 469 5.01 20.20 -37.36
CA SER A 469 5.67 19.34 -38.35
C SER A 469 4.67 18.33 -38.90
N TYR A 470 4.45 18.35 -40.21
CA TYR A 470 3.55 17.40 -40.88
C TYR A 470 4.02 15.95 -40.71
N LEU A 471 5.33 15.70 -40.73
CA LEU A 471 5.90 14.37 -40.55
C LEU A 471 5.57 13.81 -39.16
N VAL A 472 5.77 14.61 -38.10
CA VAL A 472 5.46 14.20 -36.73
C VAL A 472 3.95 14.05 -36.53
N TRP A 473 3.15 14.92 -37.14
CA TRP A 473 1.70 14.79 -37.13
C TRP A 473 1.22 13.49 -37.78
N LEU A 474 1.74 13.15 -38.97
CA LEU A 474 1.42 11.91 -39.67
C LEU A 474 1.89 10.69 -38.86
N PHE A 475 3.12 10.73 -38.34
CA PHE A 475 3.66 9.70 -37.45
C PHE A 475 2.75 9.49 -36.23
N SER A 476 2.29 10.57 -35.59
CA SER A 476 1.40 10.48 -34.43
C SER A 476 0.09 9.76 -34.75
N ARG A 477 -0.46 9.95 -35.96
CA ARG A 477 -1.69 9.28 -36.39
C ARG A 477 -1.44 7.79 -36.58
N ILE A 478 -0.38 7.43 -37.31
CA ILE A 478 0.00 6.03 -37.52
C ILE A 478 0.30 5.34 -36.18
N TYR A 479 1.05 6.01 -35.30
CA TYR A 479 1.39 5.54 -33.96
C TYR A 479 0.14 5.27 -33.12
N LEU A 480 -0.77 6.26 -33.00
CA LEU A 480 -1.98 6.10 -32.18
C LEU A 480 -2.95 5.08 -32.78
N TYR A 481 -3.20 5.11 -34.08
CA TYR A 481 -4.07 4.12 -34.73
C TYR A 481 -3.50 2.70 -34.61
N SER A 482 -2.20 2.50 -34.83
CA SER A 482 -1.56 1.18 -34.66
C SER A 482 -1.63 0.69 -33.22
N PHE A 483 -1.34 1.56 -32.24
CA PHE A 483 -1.43 1.21 -30.82
C PHE A 483 -2.86 0.82 -30.41
N ILE A 484 -3.84 1.67 -30.72
CA ILE A 484 -5.25 1.47 -30.35
C ILE A 484 -5.78 0.18 -30.98
N SER A 485 -5.56 -0.01 -32.29
CA SER A 485 -6.02 -1.21 -33.00
C SER A 485 -5.38 -2.49 -32.47
N LEU A 486 -4.07 -2.49 -32.25
CA LEU A 486 -3.35 -3.64 -31.73
C LEU A 486 -3.81 -3.99 -30.31
N PHE A 487 -3.79 -3.02 -29.39
CA PHE A 487 -4.05 -3.30 -27.98
C PHE A 487 -5.53 -3.56 -27.69
N ILE A 488 -6.45 -2.81 -28.29
CA ILE A 488 -7.89 -2.99 -28.03
C ILE A 488 -8.43 -4.21 -28.76
N TYR A 489 -8.15 -4.39 -30.06
CA TYR A 489 -8.77 -5.47 -30.83
C TYR A 489 -8.02 -6.80 -30.77
N MET A 490 -6.71 -6.80 -30.56
CA MET A 490 -5.95 -8.05 -30.50
C MET A 490 -5.60 -8.42 -29.06
N VAL A 491 -4.87 -7.56 -28.34
CA VAL A 491 -4.33 -7.92 -27.02
C VAL A 491 -5.45 -8.09 -26.00
N LEU A 492 -6.39 -7.15 -25.91
CA LEU A 492 -7.51 -7.23 -24.96
C LEU A 492 -8.45 -8.40 -25.29
N SER A 493 -8.75 -8.63 -26.57
CA SER A 493 -9.57 -9.78 -26.98
C SER A 493 -8.91 -11.12 -26.66
N LEU A 494 -7.60 -11.26 -26.86
CA LEU A 494 -6.86 -12.45 -26.46
C LEU A 494 -6.85 -12.63 -24.93
N PHE A 495 -6.70 -11.55 -24.17
CA PHE A 495 -6.76 -11.59 -22.72
C PHE A 495 -8.13 -12.12 -22.21
N ILE A 496 -9.22 -11.61 -22.79
CA ILE A 496 -10.58 -12.07 -22.48
C ILE A 496 -10.76 -13.54 -22.89
N ALA A 497 -10.27 -13.94 -24.06
CA ALA A 497 -10.35 -15.32 -24.54
C ALA A 497 -9.61 -16.29 -23.61
N LEU A 498 -8.43 -15.93 -23.12
CA LEU A 498 -7.64 -16.74 -22.19
C LEU A 498 -8.37 -17.00 -20.86
N ILE A 499 -9.00 -15.95 -20.31
CA ILE A 499 -9.79 -16.06 -19.09
C ILE A 499 -11.05 -16.91 -19.33
N THR A 500 -11.72 -16.70 -20.48
CA THR A 500 -12.94 -17.44 -20.85
C THR A 500 -12.66 -18.93 -21.06
N ASP A 501 -11.56 -19.27 -21.73
CA ASP A 501 -11.12 -20.65 -21.92
C ASP A 501 -10.80 -21.35 -20.59
N THR A 502 -10.10 -20.64 -19.70
CA THR A 502 -9.84 -21.14 -18.34
C THR A 502 -11.15 -21.31 -17.55
N TYR A 503 -12.12 -20.41 -17.72
CA TYR A 503 -13.41 -20.51 -17.08
C TYR A 503 -14.18 -21.76 -17.51
N GLU A 504 -14.27 -22.02 -18.82
CA GLU A 504 -14.93 -23.22 -19.34
C GLU A 504 -14.19 -24.51 -18.92
N THR A 505 -12.85 -24.50 -18.93
CA THR A 505 -12.06 -25.65 -18.44
C THR A 505 -12.35 -25.98 -16.96
N VAL A 506 -12.37 -24.97 -16.10
CA VAL A 506 -12.66 -25.17 -14.66
C VAL A 506 -14.13 -25.58 -14.44
N LYS A 507 -15.04 -25.09 -15.27
CA LYS A 507 -16.46 -25.48 -15.24
C LYS A 507 -16.64 -26.94 -15.65
N HIS A 508 -15.92 -27.43 -16.67
CA HIS A 508 -15.86 -28.87 -16.99
C HIS A 508 -15.30 -29.69 -15.83
N TYR A 509 -14.23 -29.25 -15.18
CA TYR A 509 -13.70 -29.92 -13.99
C TYR A 509 -14.67 -30.00 -12.81
N GLN A 510 -15.63 -29.07 -12.69
CA GLN A 510 -16.69 -29.19 -11.68
C GLN A 510 -17.76 -30.22 -12.04
N GLN A 511 -18.01 -30.46 -13.33
CA GLN A 511 -18.99 -31.43 -13.81
C GLN A 511 -18.42 -32.86 -13.81
N ASP A 512 -17.22 -33.03 -14.37
CA ASP A 512 -16.60 -34.34 -14.62
C ASP A 512 -15.61 -34.77 -13.52
N GLY A 513 -15.31 -33.85 -12.59
CA GLY A 513 -14.32 -34.04 -11.54
C GLY A 513 -12.96 -33.41 -11.88
N PHE A 514 -12.22 -33.02 -10.84
CA PHE A 514 -10.88 -32.45 -11.00
C PHE A 514 -9.88 -33.53 -11.41
N PRO A 515 -8.82 -33.18 -12.17
CA PRO A 515 -7.74 -34.11 -12.47
C PRO A 515 -7.17 -34.69 -11.17
N GLU A 516 -7.05 -36.02 -11.12
CA GLU A 516 -6.59 -36.73 -9.93
C GLU A 516 -5.10 -36.46 -9.69
N THR A 517 -4.79 -35.72 -8.63
CA THR A 517 -3.42 -35.67 -8.08
C THR A 517 -3.18 -36.90 -7.20
N GLU A 518 -1.92 -37.31 -7.07
CA GLU A 518 -1.55 -38.47 -6.24
C GLU A 518 -1.95 -38.27 -4.79
N LEU A 519 -1.83 -37.03 -4.29
CA LEU A 519 -2.34 -36.63 -2.99
C LEU A 519 -3.86 -36.82 -2.87
N ARG A 520 -4.66 -36.37 -3.85
CA ARG A 520 -6.12 -36.52 -3.81
C ARG A 520 -6.55 -37.97 -3.92
N ARG A 521 -5.84 -38.79 -4.71
CA ARG A 521 -6.07 -40.23 -4.80
C ARG A 521 -5.74 -40.95 -3.49
N PHE A 522 -4.68 -40.54 -2.80
CA PHE A 522 -4.34 -41.05 -1.47
C PHE A 522 -5.39 -40.68 -0.41
N ILE A 523 -5.92 -39.45 -0.46
CA ILE A 523 -6.96 -38.98 0.47
C ILE A 523 -8.32 -39.65 0.19
N SER A 524 -8.67 -39.87 -1.08
CA SER A 524 -9.98 -40.44 -1.48
C SER A 524 -10.15 -41.90 -1.05
N GLN A 525 -9.05 -42.63 -0.85
CA GLN A 525 -9.05 -43.99 -0.30
C GLN A 525 -9.58 -44.06 1.14
N CYS A 526 -9.60 -42.93 1.87
CA CYS A 526 -10.24 -42.86 3.19
C CYS A 526 -11.76 -42.65 3.06
N LYS A 527 -12.53 -43.75 3.24
CA LYS A 527 -14.01 -43.76 3.16
C LYS A 527 -14.73 -43.14 4.37
N ASP A 528 -14.01 -42.73 5.42
CA ASP A 528 -14.62 -42.21 6.65
C ASP A 528 -15.34 -40.87 6.42
N SER A 529 -16.64 -40.81 6.71
CA SER A 529 -17.49 -39.60 6.59
C SER A 529 -17.23 -38.61 7.74
N PRO A 530 -17.49 -37.31 7.56
CA PRO A 530 -17.28 -36.30 8.61
C PRO A 530 -18.01 -36.63 9.92
N ASN A 531 -19.22 -37.20 9.83
CA ASN A 531 -20.06 -37.54 10.98
C ASN A 531 -19.76 -38.92 11.61
N SER A 532 -18.75 -39.65 11.12
CA SER A 532 -18.44 -41.02 11.56
C SER A 532 -17.92 -41.15 13.00
N GLY A 533 -17.65 -40.03 13.71
CA GLY A 533 -17.12 -40.03 15.07
C GLY A 533 -15.65 -40.45 15.22
N ARG A 534 -15.06 -41.12 14.21
CA ARG A 534 -13.67 -41.59 14.20
C ARG A 534 -12.62 -40.49 14.36
N TYR A 535 -12.94 -39.27 13.92
CA TYR A 535 -12.06 -38.10 14.08
C TYR A 535 -11.97 -37.57 15.52
N ARG A 536 -12.83 -38.03 16.44
CA ARG A 536 -12.81 -37.65 17.87
C ARG A 536 -11.88 -38.54 18.70
N LEU A 537 -11.72 -39.81 18.32
CA LEU A 537 -10.96 -40.82 19.07
C LEU A 537 -9.43 -40.62 19.03
N GLU A 538 -8.89 -39.93 18.01
CA GLU A 538 -7.43 -39.73 17.87
C GLU A 538 -6.83 -38.66 18.80
N GLU A 539 -7.63 -37.75 19.37
CA GLU A 539 -7.10 -36.80 20.38
C GLU A 539 -7.03 -37.47 21.76
N GLU A 540 -7.96 -38.38 22.10
CA GLU A 540 -7.95 -39.13 23.35
C GLU A 540 -6.72 -40.06 23.46
N SER A 541 -6.27 -40.65 22.35
CA SER A 541 -5.05 -41.48 22.33
C SER A 541 -3.74 -40.68 22.53
N SER A 542 -3.75 -39.37 22.24
CA SER A 542 -2.60 -38.50 22.51
C SER A 542 -2.52 -38.04 23.97
N VAL A 543 -3.64 -38.07 24.70
CA VAL A 543 -3.71 -37.74 26.13
C VAL A 543 -3.46 -38.98 27.01
N SER A 544 -3.74 -40.18 26.52
CA SER A 544 -3.60 -41.43 27.30
C SER A 544 -2.19 -42.02 27.36
N LEU A 545 -1.23 -41.52 26.58
CA LEU A 545 0.18 -41.97 26.63
C LEU A 545 0.96 -41.51 27.88
N PHE A 546 0.38 -40.65 28.71
CA PHE A 546 0.97 -40.22 29.99
C PHE A 546 0.47 -40.98 31.23
N CYS A 547 -0.33 -42.04 31.08
CA CYS A 547 -0.97 -42.72 32.21
C CYS A 547 -0.66 -44.22 32.30
N CYS A 548 0.60 -44.63 32.09
CA CYS A 548 1.10 -45.95 32.46
C CYS A 548 2.50 -45.87 33.08
N CYS A 549 2.56 -45.31 34.29
CA CYS A 549 3.56 -45.64 35.30
C CYS A 549 2.82 -45.77 36.63
N LYS A 550 2.35 -46.98 36.94
CA LYS A 550 2.02 -47.38 38.31
C LYS A 550 3.24 -48.14 38.84
N GLY A 551 3.92 -47.54 39.82
CA GLY A 551 4.62 -48.29 40.86
C GLY A 551 3.62 -48.89 41.83
#